data_AF-A0A5R2N3D9-F1
#
_entry.id   AF-A0A5R2N3D9-F1
#
_cell.length_a   1.000
_cell.length_b   1.000
_cell.length_c   1.000
_cell.angle_alpha   90.00
_cell.angle_beta   90.00
_cell.angle_gamma   90.00
#
_symmetry.space_group_name_H-M   'P 1'
#
loop_
_entity.id
_entity.type
_entity.pdbx_description
1 polymer ?
#
loop_
_entity_poly.entity_id
_entity_poly.type
_entity_poly.pdbx_seq_one_letter_code
_entity_poly.pdbx_strand_id
1 'polypeptide(L)'
;GDFLIGGAGAGGGIVSSVKSLRAASESDLVAQTLPRLDALMAEGVTTIEVKSGYGLDLENEQKSLRAARQLGNERPVTVRTTCLAAHALPPEAKGDKDAFINLVVKTILPGVAAEGLADAVDGFCEGIAFSPEQIARVF
;
A
#
# COMPACT_ATOMS: atom_id res chain seq x y z
N GLY A 1 8.91 1.01 12.90
CA GLY A 1 8.50 2.14 12.03
C GLY A 1 7.57 1.63 10.96
N ASP A 2 6.76 2.51 10.39
CA ASP A 2 5.87 2.24 9.27
C ASP A 2 6.32 3.00 8.02
N PHE A 3 6.14 2.42 6.84
CA PHE A 3 6.23 3.15 5.58
C PHE A 3 5.42 2.46 4.47
N LEU A 4 5.12 3.21 3.42
CA LEU A 4 4.41 2.72 2.23
C LEU A 4 5.40 2.10 1.25
N ILE A 5 5.09 0.93 0.70
CA ILE A 5 5.93 0.35 -0.35
C ILE A 5 5.81 1.15 -1.65
N GLY A 6 6.94 1.43 -2.29
CA GLY A 6 7.01 2.40 -3.39
C GLY A 6 6.94 3.86 -2.91
N GLY A 7 7.16 4.81 -3.82
CA GLY A 7 7.11 6.25 -3.50
C GLY A 7 8.45 6.99 -3.55
N ALA A 8 9.42 6.52 -4.34
CA ALA A 8 10.63 7.29 -4.66
C ALA A 8 10.39 8.38 -5.74
N GLY A 9 9.21 9.02 -5.75
CA GLY A 9 8.91 10.11 -6.66
C GLY A 9 9.37 11.44 -6.08
N ALA A 10 10.46 12.01 -6.59
CA ALA A 10 10.91 13.34 -6.22
C ALA A 10 9.80 14.39 -6.44
N GLY A 11 9.16 14.85 -5.36
CA GLY A 11 8.37 16.11 -5.34
C GLY A 11 6.98 16.13 -5.98
N GLY A 12 6.40 14.99 -6.42
CA GLY A 12 5.17 14.99 -7.25
C GLY A 12 3.84 14.65 -6.56
N GLY A 13 3.81 14.50 -5.22
CA GLY A 13 2.60 14.11 -4.47
C GLY A 13 2.13 12.67 -4.75
N ILE A 14 0.95 12.32 -4.23
CA ILE A 14 0.42 10.94 -4.26
C ILE A 14 0.24 10.39 -5.69
N VAL A 15 -0.20 11.22 -6.63
CA VAL A 15 -0.41 10.82 -8.04
C VAL A 15 0.89 10.35 -8.70
N SER A 16 2.01 11.03 -8.42
CA SER A 16 3.32 10.60 -8.93
C SER A 16 3.73 9.25 -8.36
N SER A 17 3.47 9.02 -7.07
CA SER A 17 3.82 7.78 -6.40
C SER A 17 2.97 6.61 -6.90
N VAL A 18 1.68 6.84 -7.14
CA VAL A 18 0.77 5.86 -7.79
C VAL A 18 1.29 5.48 -9.17
N LYS A 19 1.61 6.48 -10.01
CA LYS A 19 2.14 6.21 -11.36
C LYS A 19 3.44 5.41 -11.31
N SER A 20 4.39 5.81 -10.46
CA SER A 20 5.67 5.12 -10.30
C SER A 20 5.49 3.69 -9.81
N LEU A 21 4.61 3.45 -8.83
CA LEU A 21 4.36 2.11 -8.30
C LEU A 21 3.66 1.20 -9.32
N ARG A 22 2.67 1.71 -10.05
CA ARG A 22 2.00 0.95 -11.12
C ARG A 22 2.98 0.53 -12.23
N ALA A 23 3.93 1.39 -12.58
CA ALA A 23 4.94 1.11 -13.60
C ALA A 23 6.08 0.18 -13.15
N ALA A 24 6.36 0.11 -11.84
CA ALA A 24 7.41 -0.74 -11.30
C ALA A 24 7.00 -2.23 -11.28
N SER A 25 7.96 -3.12 -11.53
CA SER A 25 7.77 -4.55 -11.26
C SER A 25 7.83 -4.83 -9.75
N GLU A 26 7.37 -6.01 -9.33
CA GLU A 26 7.48 -6.45 -7.93
C GLU A 26 8.94 -6.45 -7.45
N SER A 27 9.88 -6.95 -8.26
CA SER A 27 11.31 -6.93 -7.96
C SER A 27 11.90 -5.52 -7.87
N ASP A 28 11.42 -4.59 -8.71
CA ASP A 28 11.86 -3.19 -8.63
C ASP A 28 11.41 -2.56 -7.32
N LEU A 29 10.18 -2.84 -6.86
CA LEU A 29 9.66 -2.34 -5.60
C LEU A 29 10.49 -2.86 -4.41
N VAL A 30 10.85 -4.15 -4.43
CA VAL A 30 11.76 -4.73 -3.43
C VAL A 30 13.11 -4.03 -3.46
N ALA A 31 13.76 -3.96 -4.62
CA ALA A 31 15.09 -3.38 -4.78
C ALA A 31 15.15 -1.90 -4.35
N GLN A 32 14.13 -1.11 -4.68
CA GLN A 32 14.03 0.29 -4.28
C GLN A 32 13.81 0.49 -2.79
N THR A 33 13.26 -0.52 -2.11
CA THR A 33 12.86 -0.44 -0.70
C THR A 33 13.97 -0.93 0.24
N LEU A 34 14.77 -1.92 -0.19
CA LEU A 34 15.84 -2.51 0.61
C LEU A 34 16.80 -1.48 1.24
N PRO A 35 17.28 -0.43 0.57
CA PRO A 35 18.17 0.55 1.21
C PRO A 35 17.55 1.26 2.41
N ARG A 36 16.25 1.53 2.38
CA ARG A 36 15.53 2.16 3.49
C ARG A 36 15.34 1.18 4.65
N LEU A 37 15.04 -0.08 4.32
CA LEU A 37 14.94 -1.16 5.29
C LEU A 37 16.29 -1.37 6.02
N ASP A 38 17.38 -1.43 5.26
CA ASP A 38 18.73 -1.62 5.79
C ASP A 38 19.13 -0.48 6.73
N ALA A 39 18.76 0.77 6.39
CA ALA A 39 18.98 1.92 7.26
C ALA A 39 18.20 1.81 8.59
N LEU A 40 16.92 1.44 8.55
CA LEU A 40 16.11 1.23 9.76
C LEU A 40 16.68 0.09 10.63
N MET A 41 17.12 -1.00 10.00
CA MET A 41 17.73 -2.13 10.72
C MET A 41 19.06 -1.73 11.38
N ALA A 42 19.85 -0.86 10.74
CA ALA A 42 21.07 -0.32 11.33
C ALA A 42 20.81 0.53 12.59
N GLU A 43 19.60 1.08 12.72
CA GLU A 43 19.12 1.79 13.92
C GLU A 43 18.51 0.86 14.99
N GLY A 44 18.55 -0.47 14.77
CA GLY A 44 18.06 -1.47 15.72
C GLY A 44 16.60 -1.87 15.52
N VAL A 45 15.96 -1.49 14.41
CA VAL A 45 14.59 -1.92 14.11
C VAL A 45 14.56 -3.40 13.73
N THR A 46 13.79 -4.19 14.50
CA THR A 46 13.63 -5.64 14.29
C THR A 46 12.25 -6.01 13.72
N THR A 47 11.29 -5.09 13.76
CA THR A 47 9.93 -5.26 13.22
C THR A 47 9.48 -3.97 12.54
N ILE A 48 8.91 -4.12 11.34
CA ILE A 48 8.33 -3.01 10.57
C ILE A 48 6.93 -3.34 10.09
N GLU A 49 6.11 -2.30 9.95
CA GLU A 49 4.87 -2.35 9.19
C GLU A 49 5.13 -1.77 7.80
N VAL A 50 4.67 -2.47 6.76
CA VAL A 50 4.71 -1.98 5.38
C VAL A 50 3.29 -1.95 4.83
N LYS A 51 2.86 -0.76 4.43
CA LYS A 51 1.51 -0.51 3.93
C LYS A 51 1.52 -0.48 2.40
N SER A 52 0.42 -0.91 1.78
CA SER A 52 0.15 -0.72 0.34
C SER A 52 -0.37 0.70 0.06
N GLY A 53 -1.32 0.93 -0.85
CA GLY A 53 -2.00 2.23 -0.97
C GLY A 53 -1.44 3.20 -2.01
N TYR A 54 -0.44 2.79 -2.79
CA TYR A 54 -0.11 3.48 -4.06
C TYR A 54 -0.57 2.69 -5.29
N GLY A 55 -1.21 1.53 -5.10
CA GLY A 55 -1.73 0.74 -6.22
C GLY A 55 -3.09 1.25 -6.69
N LEU A 56 -4.00 1.48 -5.73
CA LEU A 56 -5.37 1.97 -5.96
C LEU A 56 -6.18 1.13 -6.97
N ASP A 57 -5.78 -0.12 -7.18
CA ASP A 57 -6.47 -1.16 -7.93
C ASP A 57 -6.02 -2.53 -7.40
N LEU A 58 -6.77 -3.60 -7.67
CA LEU A 58 -6.49 -4.91 -7.07
C LEU A 58 -5.08 -5.42 -7.40
N GLU A 59 -4.70 -5.39 -8.68
CA GLU A 59 -3.44 -5.95 -9.15
C GLU A 59 -2.23 -5.27 -8.49
N ASN A 60 -2.24 -3.94 -8.46
CA ASN A 60 -1.12 -3.18 -7.91
C ASN A 60 -1.10 -3.15 -6.38
N GLU A 61 -2.25 -3.24 -5.71
CA GLU A 61 -2.31 -3.43 -4.26
C GLU A 61 -1.73 -4.80 -3.87
N GLN A 62 -2.08 -5.87 -4.59
CA GLN A 62 -1.51 -7.20 -4.36
C GLN A 62 -0.01 -7.24 -4.67
N LYS A 63 0.43 -6.65 -5.79
CA LYS A 63 1.86 -6.52 -6.15
C LYS A 63 2.65 -5.82 -5.04
N SER A 64 2.09 -4.74 -4.50
CA SER A 64 2.67 -4.00 -3.38
C SER A 64 2.85 -4.89 -2.15
N LEU A 65 1.80 -5.62 -1.75
CA LEU A 65 1.85 -6.49 -0.58
C LEU A 65 2.77 -7.69 -0.76
N ARG A 66 2.84 -8.28 -1.96
CA ARG A 66 3.82 -9.34 -2.29
C ARG A 66 5.26 -8.84 -2.19
N ALA A 67 5.55 -7.69 -2.78
CA ALA A 67 6.86 -7.04 -2.63
C ALA A 67 7.19 -6.77 -1.16
N ALA A 68 6.21 -6.33 -0.36
CA ALA A 68 6.41 -6.09 1.07
C ALA A 68 6.72 -7.37 1.84
N ARG A 69 6.00 -8.47 1.58
CA ARG A 69 6.30 -9.79 2.17
C ARG A 69 7.70 -10.28 1.81
N GLN A 70 8.12 -10.07 0.56
CA GLN A 70 9.45 -10.49 0.10
C GLN A 70 10.58 -9.83 0.89
N LEU A 71 10.40 -8.61 1.39
CA LEU A 71 11.42 -7.93 2.22
C LEU A 71 11.81 -8.75 3.47
N GLY A 72 10.85 -9.44 4.10
CA GLY A 72 11.10 -10.30 5.25
C GLY A 72 11.83 -11.60 4.90
N ASN A 73 11.87 -11.98 3.62
CA ASN A 73 12.67 -13.09 3.11
C ASN A 73 14.11 -12.63 2.78
N GLU A 74 14.27 -11.37 2.37
CA GLU A 74 15.55 -10.78 1.97
C GLU A 74 16.41 -10.31 3.14
N ARG A 75 15.79 -10.02 4.30
CA ARG A 75 16.47 -9.48 5.48
C ARG A 75 15.93 -10.12 6.77
N PRO A 76 16.76 -10.29 7.81
CA PRO A 76 16.34 -10.82 9.11
C PRO A 76 15.54 -9.77 9.92
N VAL A 77 14.35 -9.43 9.43
CA VAL A 77 13.44 -8.45 10.03
C VAL A 77 12.00 -8.96 9.92
N THR A 78 11.20 -8.75 10.97
CA THR A 78 9.78 -9.11 10.91
C THR A 78 9.02 -8.06 10.12
N VAL A 79 8.32 -8.47 9.06
CA VAL A 79 7.49 -7.58 8.24
C VAL A 79 6.01 -7.89 8.47
N ARG A 80 5.26 -6.89 8.93
CA ARG A 80 3.79 -6.89 8.95
C ARG A 80 3.27 -6.10 7.77
N THR A 81 2.26 -6.61 7.08
CA THR A 81 1.70 -5.96 5.89
C THR A 81 0.29 -5.47 6.12
N THR A 82 -0.03 -4.29 5.61
CA THR A 82 -1.33 -3.66 5.81
C THR A 82 -1.89 -3.19 4.48
N CYS A 83 -3.12 -3.58 4.16
CA CYS A 83 -3.81 -3.13 2.96
C CYS A 83 -4.41 -1.73 3.21
N LEU A 84 -3.87 -0.73 2.53
CA LEU A 84 -4.33 0.66 2.57
C LEU A 84 -4.94 1.07 1.23
N ALA A 85 -5.82 0.24 0.65
CA ALA A 85 -6.40 0.54 -0.67
C ALA A 85 -7.25 1.82 -0.68
N ALA A 86 -7.85 2.18 0.46
CA ALA A 86 -8.55 3.45 0.68
C ALA A 86 -7.59 4.59 1.08
N HIS A 87 -6.44 4.72 0.39
CA HIS A 87 -5.46 5.78 0.65
C HIS A 87 -5.82 7.09 -0.05
N ALA A 88 -6.26 7.03 -1.30
CA ALA A 88 -6.65 8.17 -2.10
C ALA A 88 -7.58 7.75 -3.23
N LEU A 89 -8.26 8.73 -3.82
CA LEU A 89 -9.09 8.49 -4.99
C LEU A 89 -8.22 8.45 -6.25
N PRO A 90 -8.20 7.35 -7.02
CA PRO A 90 -7.44 7.30 -8.25
C PRO A 90 -8.06 8.24 -9.32
N PRO A 91 -7.25 8.83 -10.21
CA PRO A 91 -7.73 9.78 -11.23
C PRO A 91 -8.86 9.23 -12.11
N GLU A 92 -8.81 7.93 -12.45
CA GLU A 92 -9.81 7.23 -13.25
C GLU A 92 -11.19 7.12 -12.59
N ALA A 93 -11.30 7.30 -11.26
CA ALA A 93 -12.57 7.31 -10.56
C ALA A 93 -13.37 8.61 -10.73
N LYS A 94 -12.78 9.65 -11.36
CA LYS A 94 -13.47 10.90 -11.76
C LYS A 94 -14.31 11.56 -10.65
N GLY A 95 -13.85 11.47 -9.39
CA GLY A 95 -14.54 12.05 -8.23
C GLY A 95 -15.54 11.12 -7.55
N ASP A 96 -15.85 9.95 -8.11
CA ASP A 96 -16.80 8.98 -7.53
C ASP A 96 -16.12 8.14 -6.43
N LYS A 97 -16.04 8.74 -5.23
CA LYS A 97 -15.48 8.09 -4.04
C LYS A 97 -16.28 6.86 -3.61
N ASP A 98 -17.60 6.86 -3.78
CA ASP A 98 -18.45 5.76 -3.32
C ASP A 98 -18.34 4.51 -4.19
N ALA A 99 -18.22 4.69 -5.51
CA ALA A 99 -17.90 3.60 -6.43
C ALA A 99 -16.50 3.02 -6.13
N PHE A 100 -15.52 3.88 -5.85
CA PHE A 100 -14.18 3.40 -5.49
C PHE A 100 -14.17 2.63 -4.16
N ILE A 101 -14.85 3.12 -3.12
CA ILE A 101 -14.98 2.37 -1.86
C ILE A 101 -15.71 1.03 -2.08
N ASN A 102 -16.73 0.98 -2.96
CA ASN A 102 -17.35 -0.28 -3.33
C ASN A 102 -16.36 -1.25 -3.98
N LEU A 103 -15.46 -0.76 -4.85
CA LEU A 103 -14.39 -1.57 -5.44
C LEU A 103 -13.43 -2.09 -4.36
N VAL A 104 -13.04 -1.23 -3.41
CA VAL A 104 -12.16 -1.61 -2.29
C VAL A 104 -12.79 -2.76 -1.50
N VAL A 105 -14.04 -2.60 -1.06
CA VAL A 105 -14.73 -3.55 -0.17
C VAL A 105 -15.11 -4.85 -0.88
N LYS A 106 -15.58 -4.77 -2.13
CA LYS A 106 -16.12 -5.94 -2.85
C LYS A 106 -15.08 -6.70 -3.64
N THR A 107 -13.95 -6.08 -3.97
CA THR A 107 -12.97 -6.66 -4.89
C THR A 107 -11.56 -6.66 -4.30
N ILE A 108 -11.07 -5.51 -3.83
CA ILE A 108 -9.66 -5.40 -3.40
C ILE A 108 -9.42 -6.17 -2.11
N LEU A 109 -10.18 -5.88 -1.05
CA LEU A 109 -9.99 -6.55 0.25
C LEU A 109 -10.22 -8.07 0.16
N PRO A 110 -11.29 -8.58 -0.49
CA PRO A 110 -11.46 -10.02 -0.66
C PRO A 110 -10.33 -10.67 -1.47
N GLY A 111 -9.85 -10.01 -2.54
CA GLY A 111 -8.74 -10.53 -3.36
C GLY A 111 -7.41 -10.55 -2.60
N VAL A 112 -7.13 -9.53 -1.80
CA VAL A 112 -5.96 -9.48 -0.90
C VAL A 112 -6.03 -10.56 0.18
N ALA A 113 -7.21 -10.75 0.79
CA ALA A 113 -7.43 -11.75 1.82
C ALA A 113 -7.30 -13.18 1.26
N ALA A 114 -7.80 -13.44 0.05
CA ALA A 114 -7.72 -14.75 -0.61
C ALA A 114 -6.27 -15.21 -0.84
N GLU A 115 -5.34 -14.28 -1.05
CA GLU A 115 -3.90 -14.57 -1.18
C GLU A 115 -3.14 -14.49 0.15
N GLY A 116 -3.80 -14.16 1.27
CA GLY A 116 -3.16 -14.04 2.59
C GLY A 116 -2.12 -12.91 2.67
N LEU A 117 -2.28 -11.87 1.85
CA LEU A 117 -1.23 -10.86 1.63
C LEU A 117 -1.15 -9.76 2.69
N ALA A 118 -2.23 -9.53 3.45
CA ALA A 118 -2.29 -8.48 4.48
C ALA A 118 -2.60 -9.05 5.86
N ASP A 119 -1.89 -8.55 6.88
CA ASP A 119 -2.15 -8.80 8.31
C ASP A 119 -3.22 -7.86 8.87
N ALA A 120 -3.40 -6.68 8.25
CA ALA A 120 -4.36 -5.67 8.68
C ALA A 120 -4.95 -4.89 7.48
N VAL A 121 -6.01 -4.13 7.75
CA VAL A 121 -6.63 -3.17 6.83
C VAL A 121 -6.48 -1.78 7.44
N ASP A 122 -6.26 -0.78 6.61
CA ASP A 122 -6.12 0.63 6.99
C ASP A 122 -6.88 1.53 5.98
N GLY A 123 -7.16 2.76 6.37
CA GLY A 123 -7.94 3.71 5.57
C GLY A 123 -7.64 5.16 5.90
N PHE A 124 -7.53 6.01 4.88
CA PHE A 124 -7.23 7.43 5.07
C PHE A 124 -8.52 8.26 5.18
N CYS A 125 -8.95 8.51 6.42
CA CYS A 125 -10.13 9.28 6.77
C CYS A 125 -9.80 10.78 6.88
N GLU A 126 -9.88 11.51 5.76
CA GLU A 126 -9.57 12.94 5.69
C GLU A 126 -10.40 13.60 4.57
N GLY A 127 -10.71 14.90 4.68
CA GLY A 127 -11.55 15.60 3.70
C GLY A 127 -11.05 15.52 2.26
N ILE A 128 -9.73 15.44 2.06
CA ILE A 128 -9.09 15.27 0.75
C ILE A 128 -9.14 13.82 0.22
N ALA A 129 -9.46 12.84 1.06
CA ALA A 129 -9.49 11.42 0.74
C ALA A 129 -10.89 10.84 0.92
N PHE A 130 -11.23 10.27 2.08
CA PHE A 130 -12.54 9.64 2.34
C PHE A 130 -13.19 10.13 3.63
N SER A 131 -14.52 10.18 3.64
CA SER A 131 -15.29 10.56 4.83
C SER A 131 -15.33 9.42 5.87
N PRO A 132 -15.71 9.70 7.13
CA PRO A 132 -15.90 8.67 8.14
C PRO A 132 -16.90 7.58 7.71
N GLU A 133 -17.99 7.94 7.03
CA GLU A 133 -19.01 6.99 6.55
C GLU A 133 -18.48 6.09 5.44
N GLN A 134 -17.57 6.63 4.61
CA GLN A 134 -16.90 5.88 3.56
C GLN A 134 -15.91 4.89 4.15
N ILE A 135 -15.09 5.33 5.11
CA ILE A 135 -14.12 4.48 5.79
C ILE A 135 -14.80 3.41 6.66
N ALA A 136 -15.93 3.72 7.28
CA ALA A 136 -16.70 2.73 8.04
C ALA A 136 -17.17 1.53 7.21
N ARG A 137 -17.21 1.62 5.87
CA ARG A 137 -17.54 0.49 4.98
C ARG A 137 -16.35 -0.44 4.72
N VAL A 138 -15.12 0.04 4.97
CA VAL A 138 -13.86 -0.67 4.75
C VAL A 138 -13.56 -1.67 5.87
N PHE A 139 -14.12 -1.43 7.06
CA PHE A 139 -13.98 -2.24 8.28
C PHE A 139 -15.27 -3.00 8.61
#